data_AF-A0A174F5C1-F1
#
_entry.id   AF-A0A174F5C1-F1
#
_cell.length_a   1.000
_cell.length_b   1.000
_cell.length_c   1.000
_cell.angle_alpha   90.00
_cell.angle_beta   90.00
_cell.angle_gamma   90.00
#
_symmetry.space_group_name_H-M   'P 1'
#
loop_
_entity.id
_entity.type
_entity.pdbx_description
1 polymer ?
#
loop_
_entity_poly.entity_id
_entity_poly.type
_entity_poly.pdbx_seq_one_letter_code
_entity_poly.pdbx_strand_id
1 'polypeptide(L)'
;MKNDMERCHVVYDVLKTHIQFGAYRFGDVLPTMENNTENFLVSLDTIRSAYLQLEQEGYITLSQNVGSTVIKNYSEQEIEQNVQLFFSLRKSALIDLSRSLRPLFTNAQCIGLKNAPLEIYNNMLELRKDHGLQPFIAFNHMMQAYDSLGNDLLTRLLWQVYMFFEAPFLCVPGNPWCDFAVQEFAPQSLDLCLKQDWDSLQELICQAQDFLSVSLCRFYKERITLPSQEEIPFTWNSYKKASQICYSLAMDLLIDISLGRYPVGTLLPSLNKLSRERKVSVSTARRTLSLLNGVGAVKSIKRIGTRVLPFHETAGNCDFTNPVVRKRLLDMAQSLQILTLSCKAVSEITISSLDAAGIQSSTQFLTTMETRQMYQLVSYDCLDLLRKFAPYEAIRTIYGELLKQLFWGYGLRSMWKEDDAPTDFYISYYKTLLQTLKKTDSIRFSRKLEELMVHEFHLTITKLVQLGIVEAEGLLIPDL
;
A
#
# COMPACT_ATOMS: atom_id res chain seq x y z
N MET A 1 16.24 14.22 4.70
CA MET A 1 15.72 15.28 5.61
C MET A 1 14.22 15.19 5.92
N LYS A 2 13.27 15.10 4.96
CA LYS A 2 11.81 14.99 5.27
C LYS A 2 11.21 13.57 5.22
N ASN A 3 11.94 12.58 4.69
CA ASN A 3 11.58 11.17 4.89
C ASN A 3 11.93 10.68 6.30
N ASP A 4 12.95 11.28 6.91
CA ASP A 4 13.46 10.90 8.24
C ASP A 4 12.49 11.24 9.37
N MET A 5 11.68 12.30 9.24
CA MET A 5 10.78 12.77 10.32
C MET A 5 9.52 11.90 10.49
N GLU A 6 9.02 11.27 9.42
CA GLU A 6 7.90 10.32 9.53
C GLU A 6 8.38 8.94 9.95
N ARG A 7 9.51 8.49 9.38
CA ARG A 7 10.19 7.28 9.86
C ARG A 7 10.53 7.40 11.35
N CYS A 8 10.81 8.61 11.83
CA CYS A 8 11.04 8.90 13.25
C CYS A 8 9.76 8.70 14.08
N HIS A 9 8.65 9.29 13.66
CA HIS A 9 7.35 9.07 14.34
C HIS A 9 6.96 7.59 14.35
N VAL A 10 7.18 6.88 13.24
CA VAL A 10 6.95 5.44 13.11
C VAL A 10 7.77 4.65 14.14
N VAL A 11 9.09 4.86 14.17
CA VAL A 11 9.98 4.20 15.14
C VAL A 11 9.56 4.52 16.58
N TYR A 12 9.27 5.80 16.86
CA TYR A 12 8.82 6.25 18.17
C TYR A 12 7.52 5.57 18.61
N ASP A 13 6.49 5.53 17.75
CA ASP A 13 5.16 4.98 18.10
C ASP A 13 5.24 3.46 18.37
N VAL A 14 6.07 2.74 17.62
CA VAL A 14 6.33 1.30 17.83
C VAL A 14 6.99 1.09 19.19
N LEU A 15 8.12 1.75 19.44
CA LEU A 15 8.88 1.59 20.68
C LEU A 15 8.06 2.01 21.91
N LYS A 16 7.30 3.10 21.79
CA LYS A 16 6.36 3.54 22.83
C LYS A 16 5.32 2.45 23.13
N THR A 17 4.71 1.88 22.10
CA THR A 17 3.72 0.81 22.25
C THR A 17 4.34 -0.43 22.91
N HIS A 18 5.57 -0.79 22.53
CA HIS A 18 6.29 -1.92 23.13
C HIS A 18 6.53 -1.70 24.64
N ILE A 19 6.89 -0.48 25.06
CA ILE A 19 7.04 -0.14 26.48
C ILE A 19 5.68 -0.17 27.19
N GLN A 20 4.63 0.39 26.59
CA GLN A 20 3.28 0.44 27.17
C GLN A 20 2.63 -0.93 27.34
N PHE A 21 2.96 -1.90 26.48
CA PHE A 21 2.47 -3.28 26.55
C PHE A 21 3.40 -4.20 27.36
N GLY A 22 4.50 -3.66 27.89
CA GLY A 22 5.44 -4.40 28.73
C GLY A 22 6.34 -5.38 27.97
N ALA A 23 6.52 -5.20 26.66
CA ALA A 23 7.55 -5.91 25.89
C ALA A 23 8.96 -5.41 26.24
N TYR A 24 9.09 -4.14 26.65
CA TYR A 24 10.25 -3.63 27.38
C TYR A 24 9.81 -3.15 28.76
N ARG A 25 10.43 -3.69 29.81
CA ARG A 25 10.12 -3.43 31.23
C ARG A 25 11.11 -2.43 31.84
N PHE A 26 10.78 -1.95 33.03
CA PHE A 26 11.65 -1.05 33.79
C PHE A 26 13.03 -1.66 33.99
N GLY A 27 14.07 -0.90 33.64
CA GLY A 27 15.46 -1.34 33.71
C GLY A 27 15.95 -2.06 32.45
N ASP A 28 15.07 -2.44 31.52
CA ASP A 28 15.49 -3.03 30.25
C ASP A 28 16.23 -2.00 29.40
N VAL A 29 17.22 -2.48 28.65
CA VAL A 29 17.98 -1.67 27.70
C VAL A 29 17.36 -1.86 26.32
N LEU A 30 16.92 -0.76 25.68
CA LEU A 30 16.48 -0.83 24.29
C LEU A 30 17.67 -1.16 23.37
N PRO A 31 17.44 -1.77 22.18
CA PRO A 31 18.52 -2.06 21.25
C PRO A 31 19.30 -0.78 20.90
N THR A 32 20.60 -0.92 20.64
CA THR A 32 21.47 0.23 20.29
C THR A 32 20.91 1.00 19.10
N MET A 33 21.31 2.28 18.96
CA MET A 33 20.83 3.07 17.83
C MET A 33 21.26 2.44 16.51
N GLU A 34 22.46 1.88 16.45
CA GLU A 34 23.01 1.15 15.30
C GLU A 34 22.19 -0.10 14.98
N ASN A 35 21.94 -0.96 15.96
CA ASN A 35 21.06 -2.13 15.76
C ASN A 35 19.68 -1.68 15.30
N ASN A 36 19.16 -0.56 15.84
CA ASN A 36 17.88 -0.03 15.43
C ASN A 36 17.85 0.59 14.03
N THR A 37 18.99 1.03 13.49
CA THR A 37 19.04 1.46 12.08
C THR A 37 18.85 0.31 11.12
N GLU A 38 19.51 -0.83 11.38
CA GLU A 38 19.36 -2.06 10.61
C GLU A 38 17.97 -2.65 10.78
N ASN A 39 17.49 -2.63 12.03
CA ASN A 39 16.16 -3.08 12.37
C ASN A 39 15.09 -2.25 11.62
N PHE A 40 14.99 -0.95 11.82
CA PHE A 40 13.89 -0.20 11.19
C PHE A 40 14.14 0.16 9.71
N LEU A 41 15.31 -0.15 9.15
CA LEU A 41 15.74 0.27 7.81
C LEU A 41 15.67 1.81 7.64
N VAL A 42 16.11 2.52 8.67
CA VAL A 42 16.08 3.99 8.74
C VAL A 42 17.46 4.57 9.05
N SER A 43 17.62 5.87 8.81
CA SER A 43 18.89 6.54 9.12
C SER A 43 19.13 6.63 10.63
N LEU A 44 20.39 6.72 11.03
CA LEU A 44 20.77 6.91 12.44
C LEU A 44 20.12 8.17 13.04
N ASP A 45 19.99 9.23 12.24
CA ASP A 45 19.33 10.48 12.64
C ASP A 45 17.84 10.27 12.94
N THR A 46 17.16 9.38 12.20
CA THR A 46 15.79 8.98 12.48
C THR A 46 15.66 8.26 13.81
N ILE A 47 16.50 7.25 14.07
CA ILE A 47 16.50 6.53 15.35
C ILE A 47 16.81 7.47 16.51
N ARG A 48 17.85 8.30 16.36
CA ARG A 48 18.23 9.28 17.37
C ARG A 48 17.08 10.22 17.70
N SER A 49 16.36 10.71 16.69
CA SER A 49 15.22 11.59 16.89
C SER A 49 14.08 10.90 17.64
N ALA A 50 13.79 9.62 17.34
CA ALA A 50 12.78 8.84 18.05
C ALA A 50 13.16 8.61 19.52
N TYR A 51 14.44 8.31 19.78
CA TYR A 51 14.97 8.09 21.13
C TYR A 51 14.94 9.37 21.97
N LEU A 52 15.32 10.50 21.38
CA LEU A 52 15.22 11.81 22.04
C LEU A 52 13.76 12.14 22.38
N GLN A 53 12.81 11.80 21.52
CA GLN A 53 11.39 12.00 21.81
C GLN A 53 10.91 11.09 22.96
N LEU A 54 11.33 9.82 23.00
CA LEU A 54 11.02 8.91 24.11
C LEU A 54 11.60 9.41 25.44
N GLU A 55 12.81 9.95 25.44
CA GLU A 55 13.44 10.56 26.62
C GLU A 55 12.68 11.81 27.07
N GLN A 56 12.35 12.70 26.13
CA GLN A 56 11.60 13.93 26.42
C GLN A 56 10.23 13.64 27.05
N GLU A 57 9.56 12.56 26.65
CA GLU A 57 8.28 12.14 27.21
C GLU A 57 8.42 11.23 28.45
N GLY A 58 9.65 10.95 28.90
CA GLY A 58 9.94 10.24 30.14
C GLY A 58 9.75 8.72 30.08
N TYR A 59 9.87 8.11 28.88
CA TYR A 59 9.83 6.66 28.72
C TYR A 59 11.19 6.00 28.98
N ILE A 60 12.28 6.66 28.56
CA ILE A 60 13.66 6.16 28.67
C ILE A 60 14.62 7.23 29.19
N THR A 61 15.82 6.82 29.57
CA THR A 61 16.98 7.71 29.77
C THR A 61 18.10 7.33 28.81
N LEU A 62 18.79 8.33 28.27
CA LEU A 62 19.97 8.13 27.42
C LEU A 62 21.25 8.34 28.24
N SER A 63 22.13 7.36 28.25
CA SER A 63 23.44 7.46 28.92
C SER A 63 24.58 7.01 28.00
N GLN A 64 25.74 7.67 28.10
CA GLN A 64 26.88 7.42 27.20
C GLN A 64 27.49 6.02 27.33
N ASN A 65 27.31 5.34 28.49
CA ASN A 65 27.99 4.08 28.80
C ASN A 65 27.07 2.87 28.99
N VAL A 66 25.77 3.07 29.25
CA VAL A 66 24.79 1.98 29.48
C VAL A 66 23.82 1.84 28.30
N GLY A 67 23.78 2.84 27.41
CA GLY A 67 22.80 2.93 26.34
C GLY A 67 21.49 3.57 26.81
N SER A 68 20.39 3.16 26.20
CA SER A 68 19.02 3.65 26.45
C SER A 68 18.27 2.72 27.38
N THR A 69 17.95 3.16 28.60
CA THR A 69 17.27 2.34 29.62
C THR A 69 15.84 2.78 29.81
N VAL A 70 14.90 1.84 29.88
CA VAL A 70 13.48 2.13 30.17
C VAL A 70 13.29 2.52 31.62
N ILE A 71 12.70 3.69 31.86
CA ILE A 71 12.45 4.23 33.20
C ILE A 71 10.96 4.23 33.59
N LYS A 72 10.06 3.99 32.63
CA LYS A 72 8.64 3.80 32.91
C LYS A 72 8.42 2.42 33.52
N ASN A 73 7.92 2.38 34.75
CA ASN A 73 7.56 1.14 35.44
C ASN A 73 6.03 0.97 35.43
N TYR A 74 5.52 0.23 34.45
CA TYR A 74 4.11 -0.15 34.39
C TYR A 74 3.89 -1.46 35.15
N SER A 75 2.89 -1.44 36.04
CA SER A 75 2.35 -2.66 36.65
C SER A 75 1.62 -3.53 35.61
N GLU A 76 1.42 -4.82 35.90
CA GLU A 76 0.62 -5.71 35.04
C GLU A 76 -0.79 -5.17 34.79
N GLN A 77 -1.38 -4.50 35.79
CA GLN A 77 -2.70 -3.88 35.66
C GLN A 77 -2.68 -2.71 34.67
N GLU A 78 -1.66 -1.86 34.71
CA GLU A 78 -1.52 -0.73 33.77
C GLU A 78 -1.21 -1.22 32.34
N ILE A 79 -0.40 -2.27 32.19
CA ILE A 79 -0.13 -2.91 30.89
C ILE A 79 -1.44 -3.45 30.31
N GLU A 80 -2.21 -4.20 31.09
CA GLU A 80 -3.48 -4.74 30.62
C GLU A 80 -4.44 -3.60 30.25
N GLN A 81 -4.53 -2.53 31.05
CA GLN A 81 -5.33 -1.35 30.72
C GLN A 81 -4.90 -0.70 29.38
N ASN A 82 -3.59 -0.56 29.13
CA ASN A 82 -3.07 -0.02 27.87
C ASN A 82 -3.47 -0.91 26.68
N VAL A 83 -3.36 -2.23 26.81
CA VAL A 83 -3.79 -3.19 25.79
C VAL A 83 -5.29 -3.06 25.54
N GLN A 84 -6.11 -3.02 26.58
CA GLN A 84 -7.56 -2.86 26.46
C GLN A 84 -7.95 -1.55 25.75
N LEU A 85 -7.33 -0.43 26.12
CA LEU A 85 -7.59 0.88 25.52
C LEU A 85 -7.18 0.92 24.04
N PHE A 86 -6.02 0.34 23.69
CA PHE A 86 -5.54 0.34 22.32
C PHE A 86 -6.45 -0.48 21.39
N PHE A 87 -6.78 -1.72 21.80
CA PHE A 87 -7.50 -2.66 20.95
C PHE A 87 -9.01 -2.42 20.92
N SER A 88 -9.62 -1.91 22.00
CA SER A 88 -11.07 -1.64 22.05
C SER A 88 -11.52 -0.65 20.96
N LEU A 89 -10.67 0.34 20.65
CA LEU A 89 -10.92 1.37 19.64
C LEU A 89 -10.67 0.89 18.19
N ARG A 90 -10.22 -0.35 17.96
CA ARG A 90 -9.77 -0.80 16.63
C ARG A 90 -10.34 -2.16 16.20
N LYS A 91 -11.36 -2.67 16.90
CA LYS A 91 -11.82 -4.05 16.77
C LYS A 91 -12.25 -4.45 15.36
N SER A 92 -13.22 -3.75 14.79
CA SER A 92 -13.71 -4.02 13.43
C SER A 92 -12.60 -3.74 12.41
N ALA A 93 -11.86 -2.64 12.56
CA ALA A 93 -10.76 -2.28 11.65
C ALA A 93 -9.64 -3.33 11.59
N LEU A 94 -9.21 -3.88 12.73
CA LEU A 94 -8.16 -4.90 12.77
C LEU A 94 -8.68 -6.28 12.33
N ILE A 95 -9.91 -6.65 12.67
CA ILE A 95 -10.52 -7.89 12.18
C ILE A 95 -10.66 -7.84 10.65
N ASP A 96 -11.16 -6.74 10.10
CA ASP A 96 -11.30 -6.51 8.66
C ASP A 96 -9.94 -6.51 7.94
N LEU A 97 -8.95 -5.79 8.48
CA LEU A 97 -7.61 -5.75 7.92
C LEU A 97 -6.92 -7.12 7.96
N SER A 98 -7.04 -7.87 9.06
CA SER A 98 -6.44 -9.20 9.18
C SER A 98 -6.91 -10.17 8.10
N ARG A 99 -8.20 -10.10 7.73
CA ARG A 99 -8.80 -10.92 6.66
C ARG A 99 -8.45 -10.43 5.27
N SER A 100 -8.05 -9.17 5.14
CA SER A 100 -7.63 -8.56 3.89
C SER A 100 -6.19 -8.89 3.51
N LEU A 101 -5.34 -9.32 4.46
CA LEU A 101 -3.92 -9.56 4.19
C LEU A 101 -3.69 -10.64 3.14
N ARG A 102 -4.42 -11.75 3.22
CA ARG A 102 -4.32 -12.85 2.26
C ARG A 102 -4.60 -12.42 0.82
N PRO A 103 -5.81 -11.91 0.48
CA PRO A 103 -6.09 -11.50 -0.89
C PRO A 103 -5.21 -10.34 -1.38
N LEU A 104 -4.66 -9.50 -0.49
CA LEU A 104 -3.80 -8.38 -0.87
C LEU A 104 -2.34 -8.75 -1.09
N PHE A 105 -1.77 -9.63 -0.26
CA PHE A 105 -0.33 -9.73 -0.12
C PHE A 105 0.26 -11.12 -0.35
N THR A 106 -0.52 -12.21 -0.37
CA THR A 106 0.05 -13.57 -0.56
C THR A 106 0.90 -13.66 -1.81
N ASN A 107 0.39 -13.24 -2.97
CA ASN A 107 1.11 -13.37 -4.24
C ASN A 107 2.37 -12.47 -4.28
N ALA A 108 2.23 -11.23 -3.81
CA ALA A 108 3.36 -10.31 -3.69
C ALA A 108 4.45 -10.88 -2.77
N GLN A 109 4.08 -11.51 -1.65
CA GLN A 109 5.01 -12.14 -0.73
C GLN A 109 5.73 -13.33 -1.35
N CYS A 110 5.00 -14.20 -2.08
CA CYS A 110 5.58 -15.35 -2.76
C CYS A 110 6.59 -14.93 -3.82
N ILE A 111 6.22 -13.97 -4.68
CA ILE A 111 7.10 -13.45 -5.74
C ILE A 111 8.27 -12.70 -5.12
N GLY A 112 8.03 -11.92 -4.07
CA GLY A 112 9.06 -11.20 -3.34
C GLY A 112 10.12 -12.14 -2.76
N LEU A 113 9.68 -13.20 -2.07
CA LEU A 113 10.56 -14.25 -1.55
C LEU A 113 11.27 -14.99 -2.69
N LYS A 114 10.58 -15.39 -3.75
CA LYS A 114 11.21 -16.08 -4.90
C LYS A 114 12.37 -15.31 -5.54
N ASN A 115 12.33 -13.98 -5.47
CA ASN A 115 13.33 -13.10 -6.09
C ASN A 115 14.25 -12.40 -5.07
N ALA A 116 14.19 -12.78 -3.78
CA ALA A 116 15.06 -12.18 -2.78
C ALA A 116 16.53 -12.64 -2.96
N PRO A 117 17.52 -11.74 -2.82
CA PRO A 117 18.94 -12.08 -2.83
C PRO A 117 19.32 -13.15 -1.80
N LEU A 118 20.27 -14.04 -2.16
CA LEU A 118 20.63 -15.17 -1.31
C LEU A 118 21.27 -14.72 0.03
N GLU A 119 21.92 -13.56 0.03
CA GLU A 119 22.54 -12.93 1.19
C GLU A 119 21.53 -12.68 2.31
N ILE A 120 20.28 -12.36 1.98
CA ILE A 120 19.21 -12.12 2.95
C ILE A 120 18.93 -13.39 3.77
N TYR A 121 18.94 -14.54 3.10
CA TYR A 121 18.74 -15.84 3.76
C TYR A 121 19.93 -16.22 4.64
N ASN A 122 21.16 -15.99 4.16
CA ASN A 122 22.37 -16.30 4.92
C ASN A 122 22.46 -15.47 6.20
N ASN A 123 22.21 -14.16 6.11
CA ASN A 123 22.18 -13.26 7.27
C ASN A 123 21.12 -13.71 8.29
N MET A 124 19.95 -14.16 7.83
CA MET A 124 18.90 -14.66 8.72
C MET A 124 19.29 -15.98 9.41
N LEU A 125 19.96 -16.90 8.70
CA LEU A 125 20.49 -18.14 9.29
C LEU A 125 21.52 -17.87 10.38
N GLU A 126 22.39 -16.87 10.18
CA GLU A 126 23.39 -16.46 11.17
C GLU A 126 22.72 -15.85 12.40
N LEU A 127 21.80 -14.88 12.22
CA LEU A 127 21.04 -14.28 13.31
C LEU A 127 20.26 -15.31 14.13
N ARG A 128 19.66 -16.30 13.46
CA ARG A 128 18.95 -17.41 14.10
C ARG A 128 19.88 -18.24 14.99
N LYS A 129 21.12 -18.49 14.56
CA LYS A 129 22.10 -19.31 15.31
C LYS A 129 22.59 -18.61 16.56
N ASP A 130 22.85 -17.31 16.49
CA ASP A 130 23.53 -16.58 17.57
C ASP A 130 22.56 -16.08 18.66
N HIS A 131 21.33 -15.72 18.30
CA HIS A 131 20.41 -15.02 19.21
C HIS A 131 18.97 -15.55 19.20
N GLY A 132 18.68 -16.59 18.39
CA GLY A 132 17.31 -16.95 18.04
C GLY A 132 16.64 -15.88 17.17
N LEU A 133 15.51 -16.21 16.55
CA LEU A 133 14.73 -15.21 15.81
C LEU A 133 13.93 -14.36 16.81
N GLN A 134 14.01 -13.04 16.68
CA GLN A 134 13.15 -12.09 17.42
C GLN A 134 12.02 -11.63 16.50
N PRO A 135 10.83 -11.26 17.03
CA PRO A 135 9.67 -10.86 16.22
C PRO A 135 9.99 -9.75 15.20
N PHE A 136 10.82 -8.80 15.63
CA PHE A 136 11.26 -7.69 14.80
C PHE A 136 12.19 -8.14 13.64
N ILE A 137 13.09 -9.10 13.89
CA ILE A 137 13.98 -9.67 12.86
C ILE A 137 13.16 -10.45 11.82
N ALA A 138 12.16 -11.22 12.26
CA ALA A 138 11.26 -11.95 11.37
C ALA A 138 10.46 -11.00 10.46
N PHE A 139 9.97 -9.88 11.01
CA PHE A 139 9.30 -8.85 10.21
C PHE A 139 10.24 -8.19 9.19
N ASN A 140 11.48 -7.88 9.58
CA ASN A 140 12.47 -7.33 8.66
C ASN A 140 12.77 -8.23 7.47
N HIS A 141 12.90 -9.54 7.73
CA HIS A 141 13.10 -10.49 6.66
C HIS A 141 11.95 -10.45 5.65
N MET A 142 10.71 -10.38 6.15
CA MET A 142 9.52 -10.23 5.30
C MET A 142 9.59 -8.94 4.48
N MET A 143 9.93 -7.81 5.10
CA MET A 143 10.04 -6.52 4.40
C MET A 143 11.12 -6.55 3.31
N GLN A 144 12.27 -7.16 3.59
CA GLN A 144 13.35 -7.36 2.62
C GLN A 144 12.93 -8.23 1.44
N ALA A 145 12.06 -9.22 1.66
CA ALA A 145 11.51 -10.00 0.56
C ALA A 145 10.61 -9.15 -0.36
N TYR A 146 9.82 -8.23 0.18
CA TYR A 146 9.02 -7.32 -0.65
C TYR A 146 9.87 -6.28 -1.39
N ASP A 147 11.04 -5.90 -0.86
CA ASP A 147 11.95 -4.97 -1.54
C ASP A 147 12.47 -5.52 -2.89
N SER A 148 12.48 -6.85 -3.07
CA SER A 148 12.85 -7.47 -4.37
C SER A 148 11.85 -7.16 -5.49
N LEU A 149 10.63 -6.72 -5.16
CA LEU A 149 9.63 -6.28 -6.15
C LEU A 149 9.91 -4.88 -6.71
N GLY A 150 10.88 -4.15 -6.15
CA GLY A 150 11.25 -2.80 -6.59
C GLY A 150 10.19 -1.72 -6.31
N ASN A 151 9.28 -1.97 -5.37
CA ASN A 151 8.05 -1.18 -5.21
C ASN A 151 7.97 -0.41 -3.89
N ASP A 152 8.50 0.82 -3.90
CA ASP A 152 8.45 1.74 -2.74
C ASP A 152 7.02 1.99 -2.21
N LEU A 153 6.01 2.01 -3.09
CA LEU A 153 4.62 2.21 -2.69
C LEU A 153 4.09 1.03 -1.88
N LEU A 154 4.43 -0.20 -2.30
CA LEU A 154 4.08 -1.42 -1.57
C LEU A 154 4.81 -1.48 -0.24
N THR A 155 6.12 -1.20 -0.20
CA THR A 155 6.90 -1.12 1.06
C THR A 155 6.25 -0.14 2.04
N ARG A 156 5.80 1.03 1.58
CA ARG A 156 5.09 2.00 2.43
C ARG A 156 3.71 1.51 2.89
N LEU A 157 2.98 0.76 2.06
CA LEU A 157 1.71 0.16 2.44
C LEU A 157 1.92 -0.89 3.54
N LEU A 158 2.89 -1.78 3.37
CA LEU A 158 3.24 -2.82 4.34
C LEU A 158 3.65 -2.23 5.67
N TRP A 159 4.46 -1.16 5.67
CA TRP A 159 4.76 -0.41 6.89
C TRP A 159 3.51 0.15 7.56
N GLN A 160 2.57 0.71 6.80
CA GLN A 160 1.32 1.23 7.37
C GLN A 160 0.47 0.11 8.00
N VAL A 161 0.43 -1.08 7.39
CA VAL A 161 -0.24 -2.27 7.92
C VAL A 161 0.44 -2.74 9.20
N TYR A 162 1.76 -2.92 9.17
CA TYR A 162 2.56 -3.33 10.32
C TYR A 162 2.36 -2.41 11.52
N MET A 163 2.48 -1.10 11.30
CA MET A 163 2.32 -0.07 12.33
C MET A 163 0.93 -0.06 12.97
N PHE A 164 -0.11 -0.23 12.14
CA PHE A 164 -1.48 -0.18 12.61
C PHE A 164 -1.89 -1.47 13.32
N PHE A 165 -1.34 -2.62 12.91
CA PHE A 165 -1.81 -3.93 13.30
C PHE A 165 -0.72 -4.82 13.93
N GLU A 166 0.27 -5.25 13.13
CA GLU A 166 1.16 -6.34 13.53
C GLU A 166 2.11 -5.95 14.67
N ALA A 167 2.72 -4.77 14.64
CA ALA A 167 3.67 -4.35 15.69
C ALA A 167 3.00 -4.28 17.08
N PRO A 168 1.83 -3.61 17.24
CA PRO A 168 1.09 -3.64 18.49
C PRO A 168 0.68 -5.05 18.92
N PHE A 169 0.22 -5.88 17.97
CA PHE A 169 -0.27 -7.22 18.30
C PHE A 169 0.85 -8.17 18.70
N LEU A 170 2.00 -8.16 18.01
CA LEU A 170 3.18 -8.97 18.34
C LEU A 170 3.68 -8.73 19.76
N CYS A 171 3.52 -7.52 20.29
CA CYS A 171 3.97 -7.14 21.63
C CYS A 171 2.96 -7.40 22.74
N VAL A 172 1.78 -7.96 22.43
CA VAL A 172 0.83 -8.38 23.45
C VAL A 172 1.41 -9.58 24.22
N PRO A 173 1.53 -9.52 25.56
CA PRO A 173 2.06 -10.63 26.35
C PRO A 173 1.25 -11.92 26.14
N GLY A 174 1.94 -13.03 25.87
CA GLY A 174 1.31 -14.34 25.64
C GLY A 174 0.55 -14.47 24.32
N ASN A 175 0.90 -13.67 23.30
CA ASN A 175 0.28 -13.77 21.99
C ASN A 175 0.79 -15.00 21.20
N PRO A 176 -0.06 -16.02 20.92
CA PRO A 176 0.37 -17.22 20.21
C PRO A 176 0.77 -16.95 18.75
N TRP A 177 0.31 -15.86 18.15
CA TRP A 177 0.76 -15.44 16.83
C TRP A 177 2.26 -15.13 16.81
N CYS A 178 2.76 -14.49 17.87
CA CYS A 178 4.16 -14.09 17.98
C CYS A 178 5.07 -15.33 17.97
N ASP A 179 4.72 -16.33 18.77
CA ASP A 179 5.45 -17.60 18.84
C ASP A 179 5.45 -18.33 17.50
N PHE A 180 4.29 -18.46 16.86
CA PHE A 180 4.17 -19.10 15.54
C PHE A 180 4.97 -18.37 14.46
N ALA A 181 4.85 -17.04 14.38
CA ALA A 181 5.52 -16.24 13.37
C ALA A 181 7.06 -16.40 13.44
N VAL A 182 7.60 -16.45 14.66
CA VAL A 182 9.03 -16.51 14.93
C VAL A 182 9.60 -17.92 14.89
N GLN A 183 8.92 -18.89 15.51
CA GLN A 183 9.46 -20.23 15.72
C GLN A 183 9.07 -21.21 14.62
N GLU A 184 7.96 -20.97 13.92
CA GLU A 184 7.44 -21.86 12.88
C GLU A 184 7.56 -21.22 11.50
N PHE A 185 6.85 -20.11 11.28
CA PHE A 185 6.72 -19.51 9.95
C PHE A 185 8.06 -19.01 9.39
N ALA A 186 8.82 -18.20 10.14
CA ALA A 186 10.07 -17.64 9.63
C ALA A 186 11.12 -18.73 9.30
N PRO A 187 11.42 -19.71 10.16
CA PRO A 187 12.28 -20.83 9.82
C PRO A 187 11.80 -21.69 8.65
N GLN A 188 10.51 -22.03 8.60
CA GLN A 188 9.99 -22.90 7.54
C GLN A 188 9.95 -22.19 6.18
N SER A 189 9.58 -20.91 6.15
CA SER A 189 9.57 -20.13 4.91
C SER A 189 10.98 -20.01 4.33
N LEU A 190 12.00 -19.81 5.18
CA LEU A 190 13.41 -19.85 4.79
C LEU A 190 13.81 -21.20 4.19
N ASP A 191 13.49 -22.30 4.87
CA ASP A 191 13.83 -23.66 4.41
C ASP A 191 13.16 -23.98 3.06
N LEU A 192 11.92 -23.54 2.86
CA LEU A 192 11.19 -23.71 1.60
C LEU A 192 11.78 -22.85 0.48
N CYS A 193 12.19 -21.61 0.77
CA CYS A 193 12.91 -20.76 -0.19
C CYS A 193 14.22 -21.41 -0.64
N LEU A 194 15.01 -21.95 0.29
CA LEU A 194 16.28 -22.62 -0.02
C LEU A 194 16.08 -23.89 -0.86
N LYS A 195 14.98 -24.62 -0.63
CA LYS A 195 14.59 -25.80 -1.42
C LYS A 195 13.89 -25.45 -2.73
N GLN A 196 13.54 -24.18 -2.94
CA GLN A 196 12.74 -23.70 -4.07
C GLN A 196 11.37 -24.39 -4.16
N ASP A 197 10.79 -24.77 -3.02
CA ASP A 197 9.46 -25.38 -2.94
C ASP A 197 8.39 -24.28 -2.82
N TRP A 198 8.07 -23.68 -3.97
CA TRP A 198 7.23 -22.49 -4.06
C TRP A 198 5.76 -22.77 -3.74
N ASP A 199 5.25 -23.95 -4.09
CA ASP A 199 3.87 -24.34 -3.81
C ASP A 199 3.65 -24.46 -2.31
N SER A 200 4.54 -25.19 -1.61
CA SER A 200 4.49 -25.31 -0.15
C SER A 200 4.72 -23.96 0.54
N LEU A 201 5.57 -23.09 -0.02
CA LEU A 201 5.78 -21.73 0.51
C LEU A 201 4.49 -20.92 0.46
N GLN A 202 3.78 -20.97 -0.67
CA GLN A 202 2.51 -20.26 -0.83
C GLN A 202 1.44 -20.78 0.15
N GLU A 203 1.37 -22.09 0.36
CA GLU A 203 0.49 -22.69 1.36
C GLU A 203 0.83 -22.23 2.79
N LEU A 204 2.13 -22.23 3.16
CA LEU A 204 2.60 -21.76 4.47
C LEU A 204 2.25 -20.28 4.70
N ILE A 205 2.41 -19.44 3.68
CA ILE A 205 2.03 -18.02 3.76
C ILE A 205 0.53 -17.87 4.01
N CYS A 206 -0.31 -18.62 3.27
CA CYS A 206 -1.75 -18.60 3.48
C CYS A 206 -2.12 -19.05 4.91
N GLN A 207 -1.49 -20.12 5.40
CA GLN A 207 -1.71 -20.64 6.75
C GLN A 207 -1.33 -19.60 7.82
N ALA A 208 -0.21 -18.90 7.64
CA ALA A 208 0.22 -17.86 8.56
C ALA A 208 -0.79 -16.70 8.60
N GLN A 209 -1.25 -16.21 7.45
CA GLN A 209 -2.23 -15.13 7.37
C GLN A 209 -3.59 -15.54 7.98
N ASP A 210 -4.04 -16.77 7.75
CA ASP A 210 -5.25 -17.32 8.38
C ASP A 210 -5.07 -17.44 9.91
N PHE A 211 -3.92 -17.93 10.37
CA PHE A 211 -3.61 -18.09 11.79
C PHE A 211 -3.53 -16.75 12.52
N LEU A 212 -2.97 -15.71 11.91
CA LEU A 212 -2.99 -14.34 12.42
C LEU A 212 -4.44 -13.85 12.63
N SER A 213 -5.31 -14.02 11.62
CA SER A 213 -6.70 -13.58 11.71
C SER A 213 -7.48 -14.33 12.80
N VAL A 214 -7.30 -15.66 12.89
CA VAL A 214 -7.95 -16.49 13.92
C VAL A 214 -7.44 -16.11 15.32
N SER A 215 -6.14 -15.94 15.49
CA SER A 215 -5.52 -15.56 16.77
C SER A 215 -6.01 -14.18 17.23
N LEU A 216 -6.12 -13.22 16.32
CA LEU A 216 -6.68 -11.91 16.61
C LEU A 216 -8.15 -11.99 17.03
N CYS A 217 -8.98 -12.75 16.28
CA CYS A 217 -10.39 -12.92 16.61
C CYS A 217 -10.58 -13.55 18.00
N ARG A 218 -9.75 -14.54 18.34
CA ARG A 218 -9.74 -15.18 19.66
C ARG A 218 -9.35 -14.18 20.75
N PHE A 219 -8.26 -13.44 20.54
CA PHE A 219 -7.80 -12.39 21.46
C PHE A 219 -8.90 -11.37 21.77
N TYR A 220 -9.62 -10.90 20.74
CA TYR A 220 -10.76 -9.98 20.93
C TYR A 220 -11.96 -10.58 21.65
N LYS A 221 -12.15 -11.90 21.55
CA LYS A 221 -13.26 -12.61 22.19
C LYS A 221 -12.95 -12.91 23.66
N GLU A 222 -11.72 -13.28 23.95
CA GLU A 222 -11.31 -13.85 25.25
C GLU A 222 -10.65 -12.83 26.17
N ARG A 223 -9.93 -11.84 25.63
CA ARG A 223 -9.15 -10.88 26.42
C ARG A 223 -9.75 -9.48 26.42
N ILE A 224 -10.16 -8.95 25.26
CA ILE A 224 -10.65 -7.56 25.18
C ILE A 224 -12.09 -7.44 25.68
N THR A 225 -12.29 -6.67 26.75
CA THR A 225 -13.58 -6.47 27.43
C THR A 225 -14.06 -5.03 27.41
N LEU A 226 -13.16 -4.05 27.24
CA LEU A 226 -13.56 -2.64 27.13
C LEU A 226 -14.45 -2.42 25.90
N PRO A 227 -15.58 -1.69 26.04
CA PRO A 227 -16.45 -1.38 24.92
C PRO A 227 -15.79 -0.36 23.98
N SER A 228 -16.06 -0.48 22.68
CA SER A 228 -15.66 0.54 21.70
C SER A 228 -16.49 1.81 21.91
N GLN A 229 -15.82 2.96 21.98
CA GLN A 229 -16.48 4.27 22.04
C GLN A 229 -16.50 4.93 20.65
N GLU A 230 -15.32 5.16 20.08
CA GLU A 230 -15.12 5.67 18.73
C GLU A 230 -14.09 4.80 18.03
N GLU A 231 -14.52 4.15 16.96
CA GLU A 231 -13.67 3.22 16.23
C GLU A 231 -12.69 3.99 15.32
N ILE A 232 -11.40 3.65 15.44
CA ILE A 232 -10.32 4.18 14.64
C ILE A 232 -10.21 3.31 13.38
N PRO A 233 -10.57 3.81 12.20
CA PRO A 233 -10.51 3.03 10.97
C PRO A 233 -9.07 2.88 10.48
N PHE A 234 -8.81 1.79 9.74
CA PHE A 234 -7.58 1.69 8.96
C PHE A 234 -7.62 2.70 7.81
N THR A 235 -6.61 3.56 7.73
CA THR A 235 -6.48 4.52 6.63
C THR A 235 -5.10 4.46 6.01
N TRP A 236 -5.06 4.47 4.69
CA TRP A 236 -3.83 4.63 3.93
C TRP A 236 -4.01 5.77 2.94
N ASN A 237 -2.95 6.55 2.73
CA ASN A 237 -2.91 7.59 1.71
C ASN A 237 -1.45 7.79 1.30
N SER A 238 -1.23 7.78 -0.02
CA SER A 238 0.11 7.83 -0.60
C SER A 238 0.86 9.15 -0.35
N TYR A 239 0.16 10.24 0.02
CA TYR A 239 0.68 11.60 0.16
C TYR A 239 0.11 12.35 1.38
N LYS A 240 0.24 11.78 2.58
CA LYS A 240 -0.23 12.45 3.83
C LYS A 240 0.61 13.66 4.26
N LYS A 241 1.85 13.82 3.77
CA LYS A 241 2.72 14.93 4.19
C LYS A 241 2.17 16.29 3.77
N ALA A 242 2.28 17.29 4.65
CA ALA A 242 2.00 18.68 4.30
C ALA A 242 2.80 19.16 3.06
N SER A 243 4.03 18.66 2.87
CA SER A 243 4.86 18.96 1.69
C SER A 243 4.40 18.28 0.39
N GLN A 244 3.54 17.27 0.50
CA GLN A 244 3.01 16.43 -0.58
C GLN A 244 1.55 16.75 -0.92
N ILE A 245 0.89 17.66 -0.18
CA ILE A 245 -0.49 18.13 -0.46
C ILE A 245 -0.68 18.55 -1.92
N CYS A 246 0.37 19.08 -2.58
CA CYS A 246 0.29 19.45 -4.00
C CYS A 246 0.01 18.25 -4.92
N TYR A 247 0.45 17.04 -4.55
CA TYR A 247 0.25 15.81 -5.32
C TYR A 247 -1.18 15.29 -5.14
N SER A 248 -1.69 15.26 -3.91
CA SER A 248 -3.10 14.93 -3.64
C SER A 248 -4.04 15.87 -4.40
N LEU A 249 -3.78 17.18 -4.32
CA LEU A 249 -4.57 18.18 -5.06
C LEU A 249 -4.45 18.01 -6.57
N ALA A 250 -3.28 17.63 -7.10
CA ALA A 250 -3.12 17.38 -8.52
C ALA A 250 -3.90 16.14 -8.98
N MET A 251 -3.92 15.06 -8.19
CA MET A 251 -4.78 13.89 -8.48
C MET A 251 -6.27 14.26 -8.45
N ASP A 252 -6.71 15.02 -7.44
CA ASP A 252 -8.10 15.48 -7.36
C ASP A 252 -8.49 16.27 -8.62
N LEU A 253 -7.61 17.14 -9.11
CA LEU A 253 -7.83 17.91 -10.33
C LEU A 253 -7.78 17.03 -11.59
N LEU A 254 -6.90 16.03 -11.67
CA LEU A 254 -6.88 15.06 -12.79
C LEU A 254 -8.19 14.27 -12.83
N ILE A 255 -8.71 13.86 -11.67
CA ILE A 255 -10.01 13.19 -11.55
C ILE A 255 -11.12 14.15 -11.99
N ASP A 256 -11.16 15.39 -11.49
CA ASP A 256 -12.16 16.40 -11.88
C ASP A 256 -12.16 16.67 -13.40
N ILE A 257 -10.96 16.77 -14.00
CA ILE A 257 -10.81 16.92 -15.46
C ILE A 257 -11.34 15.67 -16.17
N SER A 258 -10.97 14.46 -15.72
CA SER A 258 -11.41 13.21 -16.34
C SER A 258 -12.91 12.99 -16.28
N LEU A 259 -13.57 13.51 -15.24
CA LEU A 259 -15.02 13.46 -15.05
C LEU A 259 -15.74 14.61 -15.78
N GLY A 260 -15.02 15.49 -16.48
CA GLY A 260 -15.60 16.63 -17.20
C GLY A 260 -16.05 17.79 -16.31
N ARG A 261 -15.72 17.80 -15.01
CA ARG A 261 -16.00 18.93 -14.12
C ARG A 261 -15.20 20.18 -14.51
N TYR A 262 -14.02 19.97 -15.11
CA TYR A 262 -13.28 20.98 -15.85
C TYR A 262 -13.22 20.57 -17.33
N PRO A 263 -14.16 21.04 -18.18
CA PRO A 263 -14.23 20.62 -19.57
C PRO A 263 -12.98 21.01 -20.38
N VAL A 264 -12.68 20.22 -21.40
CA VAL A 264 -11.58 20.49 -22.35
C VAL A 264 -11.71 21.90 -22.95
N GLY A 265 -10.59 22.61 -23.07
CA GLY A 265 -10.53 23.96 -23.60
C GLY A 265 -10.88 25.06 -22.59
N THR A 266 -11.48 24.71 -21.45
CA THR A 266 -11.78 25.68 -20.38
C THR A 266 -10.55 26.00 -19.54
N LEU A 267 -10.62 27.11 -18.78
CA LEU A 267 -9.57 27.51 -17.86
C LEU A 267 -9.84 26.93 -16.46
N LEU A 268 -8.79 26.37 -15.85
CA LEU A 268 -8.79 26.07 -14.42
C LEU A 268 -8.90 27.36 -13.59
N PRO A 269 -9.38 27.28 -12.33
CA PRO A 269 -9.42 28.43 -11.43
C PRO A 269 -8.05 29.11 -11.28
N SER A 270 -8.05 30.43 -11.09
CA SER A 270 -6.82 31.17 -10.81
C SER A 270 -6.16 30.67 -9.52
N LEU A 271 -4.84 30.87 -9.35
CA LEU A 271 -4.11 30.40 -8.17
C LEU A 271 -4.76 30.82 -6.84
N ASN A 272 -5.24 32.07 -6.75
CA ASN A 272 -5.89 32.58 -5.56
C ASN A 272 -7.27 31.94 -5.33
N LYS A 273 -8.04 31.71 -6.41
CA LYS A 273 -9.34 31.05 -6.32
C LYS A 273 -9.16 29.58 -5.92
N LEU A 274 -8.27 28.86 -6.59
CA LEU A 274 -7.94 27.46 -6.29
C LEU A 274 -7.42 27.29 -4.86
N SER A 275 -6.54 28.19 -4.39
CA SER A 275 -6.03 28.19 -3.02
C SER A 275 -7.14 28.33 -1.98
N ARG A 276 -8.10 29.25 -2.20
CA ARG A 276 -9.25 29.45 -1.29
C ARG A 276 -10.21 28.26 -1.32
N GLU A 277 -10.60 27.81 -2.50
CA GLU A 277 -11.56 26.71 -2.69
C GLU A 277 -11.05 25.39 -2.13
N ARG A 278 -9.76 25.10 -2.30
CA ARG A 278 -9.13 23.86 -1.86
C ARG A 278 -8.43 23.97 -0.51
N LYS A 279 -8.53 25.13 0.17
CA LYS A 279 -7.92 25.41 1.49
C LYS A 279 -6.42 25.07 1.54
N VAL A 280 -5.68 25.43 0.50
CA VAL A 280 -4.22 25.24 0.42
C VAL A 280 -3.50 26.57 0.25
N SER A 281 -2.19 26.61 0.54
CA SER A 281 -1.39 27.80 0.25
C SER A 281 -1.34 28.10 -1.26
N VAL A 282 -1.16 29.37 -1.63
CA VAL A 282 -0.96 29.78 -3.04
C VAL A 282 0.27 29.10 -3.65
N SER A 283 1.32 28.85 -2.85
CA SER A 283 2.51 28.11 -3.28
C SER A 283 2.18 26.67 -3.65
N THR A 284 1.36 25.99 -2.84
CA THR A 284 0.86 24.64 -3.12
C THR A 284 0.04 24.60 -4.40
N ALA A 285 -0.91 25.52 -4.56
CA ALA A 285 -1.72 25.64 -5.78
C ALA A 285 -0.84 25.86 -7.03
N ARG A 286 0.22 26.66 -6.92
CA ARG A 286 1.19 26.89 -8.01
C ARG A 286 1.95 25.62 -8.37
N ARG A 287 2.47 24.90 -7.38
CA ARG A 287 3.17 23.62 -7.59
C ARG A 287 2.25 22.57 -8.24
N THR A 288 0.99 22.51 -7.80
CA THR A 288 -0.04 21.65 -8.40
C THR A 288 -0.26 21.98 -9.87
N LEU A 289 -0.53 23.24 -10.24
CA LEU A 289 -0.74 23.61 -11.65
C LEU A 289 0.51 23.36 -12.51
N SER A 290 1.70 23.60 -11.96
CA SER A 290 2.97 23.29 -12.64
C SER A 290 3.12 21.79 -12.91
N LEU A 291 2.71 20.94 -11.95
CA LEU A 291 2.74 19.50 -12.13
C LEU A 291 1.72 19.04 -13.18
N LEU A 292 0.49 19.54 -13.13
CA LEU A 292 -0.53 19.23 -14.14
C LEU A 292 -0.08 19.62 -15.55
N ASN A 293 0.63 20.75 -15.67
CA ASN A 293 1.22 21.19 -16.94
C ASN A 293 2.30 20.21 -17.39
N GLY A 294 3.18 19.77 -16.47
CA GLY A 294 4.20 18.75 -16.77
C GLY A 294 3.63 17.38 -17.14
N VAL A 295 2.49 16.99 -16.57
CA VAL A 295 1.77 15.74 -16.93
C VAL A 295 1.08 15.86 -18.30
N GLY A 296 0.98 17.06 -18.88
CA GLY A 296 0.32 17.30 -20.15
C GLY A 296 -1.21 17.37 -20.07
N ALA A 297 -1.79 17.41 -18.87
CA ALA A 297 -3.25 17.54 -18.70
C ALA A 297 -3.75 18.97 -18.98
N VAL A 298 -2.87 19.95 -18.81
CA VAL A 298 -3.19 21.37 -18.97
C VAL A 298 -2.03 22.12 -19.63
N LYS A 299 -2.30 23.32 -20.13
CA LYS A 299 -1.29 24.24 -20.68
C LYS A 299 -1.42 25.62 -20.05
N SER A 300 -0.38 26.05 -19.36
CA SER A 300 -0.29 27.41 -18.82
C SER A 300 0.08 28.41 -19.91
N ILE A 301 -0.80 29.40 -20.12
CA ILE A 301 -0.63 30.45 -21.14
C ILE A 301 -0.46 31.79 -20.45
N LYS A 302 0.64 32.49 -20.74
CA LYS A 302 1.01 33.76 -20.13
C LYS A 302 -0.14 34.78 -20.29
N ARG A 303 -0.51 35.44 -19.19
CA ARG A 303 -1.62 36.43 -19.09
C ARG A 303 -3.04 35.91 -19.35
N ILE A 304 -3.23 34.63 -19.67
CA ILE A 304 -4.56 34.04 -19.93
C ILE A 304 -4.98 33.12 -18.78
N GLY A 305 -4.10 32.19 -18.36
CA GLY A 305 -4.40 31.20 -17.34
C GLY A 305 -4.00 29.79 -17.75
N THR A 306 -4.48 28.78 -17.04
CA THR A 306 -4.16 27.37 -17.28
C THR A 306 -5.34 26.68 -17.95
N ARG A 307 -5.16 26.26 -19.20
CA ARG A 307 -6.21 25.64 -20.04
C ARG A 307 -6.17 24.12 -19.98
N VAL A 308 -7.31 23.46 -19.89
CA VAL A 308 -7.44 22.00 -19.99
C VAL A 308 -7.22 21.54 -21.43
N LEU A 309 -6.32 20.56 -21.63
CA LEU A 309 -6.00 20.01 -22.94
C LEU A 309 -6.90 18.82 -23.32
N PRO A 310 -7.17 18.60 -24.62
CA PRO A 310 -7.83 17.38 -25.08
C PRO A 310 -6.90 16.17 -24.93
N PHE A 311 -7.47 14.97 -24.71
CA PHE A 311 -6.69 13.74 -24.49
C PHE A 311 -5.69 13.42 -25.60
N HIS A 312 -6.01 13.72 -26.87
CA HIS A 312 -5.10 13.43 -27.99
C HIS A 312 -3.85 14.32 -28.00
N GLU A 313 -3.84 15.43 -27.25
CA GLU A 313 -2.69 16.32 -27.13
C GLU A 313 -1.84 16.04 -25.87
N THR A 314 -2.28 15.17 -24.96
CA THR A 314 -1.65 15.05 -23.62
C THR A 314 -0.23 14.50 -23.70
N ALA A 315 0.03 13.46 -24.49
CA ALA A 315 1.35 12.86 -24.66
C ALA A 315 2.37 13.87 -25.21
N GLY A 316 2.00 14.62 -26.26
CA GLY A 316 2.86 15.63 -26.86
C GLY A 316 3.14 16.85 -25.96
N ASN A 317 2.34 17.07 -24.91
CA ASN A 317 2.57 18.13 -23.93
C ASN A 317 3.09 17.59 -22.58
N CYS A 318 3.32 16.28 -22.45
CA CYS A 318 3.87 15.68 -21.25
C CYS A 318 5.40 15.83 -21.23
N ASP A 319 5.93 16.35 -20.12
CA ASP A 319 7.37 16.52 -19.89
C ASP A 319 7.94 15.26 -19.22
N PHE A 320 8.24 14.24 -20.03
CA PHE A 320 8.86 12.99 -19.59
C PHE A 320 10.29 13.15 -19.08
N THR A 321 10.91 14.32 -19.26
CA THR A 321 12.25 14.62 -18.75
C THR A 321 12.22 15.19 -17.33
N ASN A 322 11.08 15.75 -16.91
CA ASN A 322 10.92 16.34 -15.59
C ASN A 322 10.97 15.27 -14.49
N PRO A 323 11.92 15.33 -13.54
CA PRO A 323 12.06 14.33 -12.48
C PRO A 323 10.80 14.14 -11.62
N VAL A 324 10.03 15.22 -11.40
CA VAL A 324 8.79 15.14 -10.62
C VAL A 324 7.72 14.36 -11.38
N VAL A 325 7.59 14.61 -12.70
CA VAL A 325 6.64 13.90 -13.57
C VAL A 325 7.05 12.44 -13.72
N ARG A 326 8.34 12.16 -13.98
CA ARG A 326 8.88 10.79 -14.04
C ARG A 326 8.57 9.99 -12.78
N LYS A 327 8.81 10.57 -11.59
CA LYS A 327 8.46 9.89 -10.34
C LYS A 327 6.96 9.68 -10.18
N ARG A 328 6.08 10.54 -10.73
CA ARG A 328 4.62 10.29 -10.73
C ARG A 328 4.23 9.12 -11.63
N LEU A 329 4.85 9.02 -12.81
CA LEU A 329 4.65 7.89 -13.72
C LEU A 329 5.16 6.57 -13.11
N LEU A 330 6.28 6.61 -12.37
CA LEU A 330 6.74 5.46 -11.58
C LEU A 330 5.77 5.10 -10.44
N ASP A 331 5.23 6.08 -9.71
CA ASP A 331 4.23 5.81 -8.68
C ASP A 331 2.95 5.16 -9.26
N MET A 332 2.57 5.50 -10.50
CA MET A 332 1.52 4.77 -11.24
C MET A 332 1.92 3.32 -11.51
N ALA A 333 3.11 3.08 -12.07
CA ALA A 333 3.56 1.73 -12.39
C ALA A 333 3.66 0.84 -11.13
N GLN A 334 4.16 1.40 -10.03
CA GLN A 334 4.16 0.77 -8.72
C GLN A 334 2.75 0.42 -8.24
N SER A 335 1.79 1.33 -8.40
CA SER A 335 0.38 1.04 -8.07
C SER A 335 -0.20 -0.08 -8.94
N LEU A 336 0.10 -0.05 -10.25
CA LEU A 336 -0.35 -1.06 -11.19
C LEU A 336 0.19 -2.45 -10.84
N GLN A 337 1.46 -2.55 -10.45
CA GLN A 337 2.04 -3.82 -9.98
C GLN A 337 1.28 -4.39 -8.78
N ILE A 338 0.97 -3.56 -7.76
CA ILE A 338 0.21 -4.01 -6.58
C ILE A 338 -1.17 -4.53 -7.01
N LEU A 339 -1.88 -3.77 -7.85
CA LEU A 339 -3.19 -4.16 -8.36
C LEU A 339 -3.13 -5.47 -9.15
N THR A 340 -2.12 -5.65 -10.00
CA THR A 340 -1.91 -6.88 -10.77
C THR A 340 -1.62 -8.08 -9.87
N LEU A 341 -0.79 -7.90 -8.83
CA LEU A 341 -0.44 -8.96 -7.90
C LEU A 341 -1.62 -9.43 -7.03
N SER A 342 -2.58 -8.55 -6.73
CA SER A 342 -3.71 -8.86 -5.85
C SER A 342 -5.06 -9.07 -6.55
N CYS A 343 -5.23 -8.65 -7.82
CA CYS A 343 -6.57 -8.59 -8.43
C CYS A 343 -7.26 -9.95 -8.55
N LYS A 344 -6.53 -11.05 -8.74
CA LYS A 344 -7.11 -12.39 -8.81
C LYS A 344 -7.83 -12.75 -7.52
N ALA A 345 -7.10 -12.76 -6.40
CA ALA A 345 -7.65 -13.14 -5.11
C ALA A 345 -8.72 -12.15 -4.64
N VAL A 346 -8.50 -10.84 -4.82
CA VAL A 346 -9.48 -9.80 -4.46
C VAL A 346 -10.77 -9.94 -5.28
N SER A 347 -10.68 -10.18 -6.59
CA SER A 347 -11.88 -10.34 -7.41
C SER A 347 -12.63 -11.62 -7.10
N GLU A 348 -11.93 -12.72 -6.84
CA GLU A 348 -12.57 -13.99 -6.49
C GLU A 348 -13.42 -13.87 -5.22
N ILE A 349 -12.86 -13.29 -4.14
CA ILE A 349 -13.63 -13.08 -2.90
C ILE A 349 -14.74 -12.05 -3.09
N THR A 350 -14.52 -11.03 -3.92
CA THR A 350 -15.52 -9.99 -4.19
C THR A 350 -16.72 -10.61 -4.87
N ILE A 351 -16.53 -11.27 -6.01
CA ILE A 351 -17.62 -11.87 -6.79
C ILE A 351 -18.33 -12.98 -6.00
N SER A 352 -17.58 -13.80 -5.26
CA SER A 352 -18.18 -14.87 -4.44
C SER A 352 -19.01 -14.35 -3.27
N SER A 353 -18.77 -13.11 -2.81
CA SER A 353 -19.52 -12.49 -1.71
C SER A 353 -20.78 -11.73 -2.14
N LEU A 354 -20.97 -11.51 -3.45
CA LEU A 354 -22.11 -10.75 -3.96
C LEU A 354 -23.42 -11.55 -3.86
N ASP A 355 -24.44 -10.92 -3.28
CA ASP A 355 -25.82 -11.39 -3.38
C ASP A 355 -26.46 -10.95 -4.73
N ALA A 356 -27.73 -11.32 -4.95
CA ALA A 356 -28.43 -10.99 -6.19
C ALA A 356 -28.49 -9.47 -6.48
N ALA A 357 -28.65 -8.64 -5.44
CA ALA A 357 -28.67 -7.19 -5.56
C ALA A 357 -27.27 -6.64 -5.89
N GLY A 358 -26.22 -7.22 -5.30
CA GLY A 358 -24.82 -6.93 -5.56
C GLY A 358 -24.41 -7.28 -6.99
N ILE A 359 -24.84 -8.43 -7.52
CA ILE A 359 -24.63 -8.82 -8.92
C ILE A 359 -25.34 -7.86 -9.87
N GLN A 360 -26.59 -7.50 -9.58
CA GLN A 360 -27.33 -6.52 -10.40
C GLN A 360 -26.63 -5.16 -10.41
N SER A 361 -26.23 -4.65 -9.25
CA SER A 361 -25.55 -3.36 -9.10
C SER A 361 -24.18 -3.35 -9.79
N SER A 362 -23.41 -4.44 -9.65
CA SER A 362 -22.12 -4.63 -10.30
C SER A 362 -22.24 -4.73 -11.82
N THR A 363 -23.26 -5.44 -12.30
CA THR A 363 -23.57 -5.57 -13.72
C THR A 363 -23.95 -4.21 -14.31
N GLN A 364 -24.86 -3.49 -13.65
CA GLN A 364 -25.26 -2.14 -14.08
C GLN A 364 -24.07 -1.18 -14.09
N PHE A 365 -23.16 -1.31 -13.13
CA PHE A 365 -21.95 -0.50 -13.09
C PHE A 365 -21.05 -0.76 -14.31
N LEU A 366 -20.75 -2.02 -14.64
CA LEU A 366 -19.92 -2.33 -15.81
C LEU A 366 -20.59 -2.00 -17.14
N THR A 367 -21.92 -2.11 -17.26
CA THR A 367 -22.61 -1.76 -18.51
C THR A 367 -22.62 -0.26 -18.81
N THR A 368 -22.26 0.61 -17.84
CA THR A 368 -22.04 2.04 -18.13
C THR A 368 -20.91 2.27 -19.13
N MET A 369 -20.04 1.28 -19.37
CA MET A 369 -19.01 1.34 -20.40
C MET A 369 -19.57 1.37 -21.82
N GLU A 370 -20.68 0.68 -22.07
CA GLU A 370 -21.31 0.59 -23.39
C GLU A 370 -21.79 1.95 -23.87
N THR A 371 -22.34 2.75 -22.96
CA THR A 371 -22.82 4.11 -23.27
C THR A 371 -21.68 5.09 -23.52
N ARG A 372 -20.51 4.86 -22.91
CA ARG A 372 -19.30 5.67 -23.11
C ARG A 372 -18.49 5.25 -24.34
N GLN A 373 -18.68 4.03 -24.84
CA GLN A 373 -17.86 3.39 -25.88
C GLN A 373 -16.34 3.41 -25.57
N MET A 374 -15.98 3.35 -24.28
CA MET A 374 -14.58 3.40 -23.81
C MET A 374 -14.11 2.04 -23.28
N TYR A 375 -14.14 1.00 -24.13
CA TYR A 375 -13.78 -0.37 -23.73
C TYR A 375 -12.33 -0.51 -23.26
N GLN A 376 -11.42 0.37 -23.70
CA GLN A 376 -10.04 0.44 -23.22
C GLN A 376 -9.91 0.73 -21.71
N LEU A 377 -11.00 1.12 -21.03
CA LEU A 377 -11.02 1.33 -19.58
C LEU A 377 -11.50 0.10 -18.80
N VAL A 378 -11.71 -1.05 -19.45
CA VAL A 378 -12.28 -2.25 -18.81
C VAL A 378 -11.47 -2.71 -17.60
N SER A 379 -10.14 -2.64 -17.65
CA SER A 379 -9.27 -2.93 -16.51
C SER A 379 -9.59 -2.01 -15.32
N TYR A 380 -9.59 -0.70 -15.55
CA TYR A 380 -9.91 0.30 -14.53
C TYR A 380 -11.33 0.11 -13.96
N ASP A 381 -12.34 -0.09 -14.82
CA ASP A 381 -13.73 -0.24 -14.39
C ASP A 381 -13.92 -1.53 -13.58
N CYS A 382 -13.25 -2.64 -13.96
CA CYS A 382 -13.24 -3.84 -13.13
C CYS A 382 -12.58 -3.62 -11.77
N LEU A 383 -11.45 -2.90 -11.71
CA LEU A 383 -10.82 -2.57 -10.44
C LEU A 383 -11.66 -1.60 -9.57
N ASP A 384 -12.37 -0.65 -10.18
CA ASP A 384 -13.30 0.25 -9.47
C ASP A 384 -14.53 -0.50 -8.95
N LEU A 385 -14.95 -1.57 -9.63
CA LEU A 385 -15.94 -2.52 -9.10
C LEU A 385 -15.38 -3.18 -7.84
N LEU A 386 -14.15 -3.70 -7.86
CA LEU A 386 -13.53 -4.29 -6.66
C LEU A 386 -13.45 -3.28 -5.51
N ARG A 387 -13.03 -2.04 -5.78
CA ARG A 387 -13.02 -0.96 -4.78
C ARG A 387 -14.40 -0.71 -4.16
N LYS A 388 -15.50 -0.85 -4.92
CA LYS A 388 -16.86 -0.58 -4.42
C LYS A 388 -17.45 -1.76 -3.66
N PHE A 389 -17.20 -2.97 -4.14
CA PHE A 389 -17.95 -4.16 -3.74
C PHE A 389 -17.13 -5.19 -2.98
N ALA A 390 -15.80 -5.04 -2.85
CA ALA A 390 -15.00 -5.95 -2.05
C ALA A 390 -15.56 -6.04 -0.63
N PRO A 391 -15.62 -7.24 -0.02
CA PRO A 391 -16.27 -7.45 1.26
C PRO A 391 -15.58 -6.71 2.40
N TYR A 392 -14.26 -6.57 2.33
CA TYR A 392 -13.45 -5.93 3.36
C TYR A 392 -13.19 -4.45 3.08
N GLU A 393 -13.35 -3.62 4.11
CA GLU A 393 -13.15 -2.17 4.02
C GLU A 393 -11.69 -1.79 3.76
N ALA A 394 -10.74 -2.50 4.34
CA ALA A 394 -9.31 -2.29 4.12
C ALA A 394 -8.95 -2.47 2.64
N ILE A 395 -9.50 -3.47 1.95
CA ILE A 395 -9.33 -3.63 0.49
C ILE A 395 -9.89 -2.41 -0.24
N ARG A 396 -11.12 -1.98 0.08
CA ARG A 396 -11.75 -0.82 -0.57
C ARG A 396 -10.93 0.46 -0.38
N THR A 397 -10.38 0.66 0.81
CA THR A 397 -9.47 1.78 1.13
C THR A 397 -8.18 1.71 0.31
N ILE A 398 -7.51 0.55 0.29
CA ILE A 398 -6.26 0.37 -0.44
C ILE A 398 -6.46 0.52 -1.95
N TYR A 399 -7.43 -0.19 -2.53
CA TYR A 399 -7.76 -0.07 -3.96
C TYR A 399 -8.19 1.34 -4.33
N GLY A 400 -8.87 2.06 -3.43
CA GLY A 400 -9.22 3.46 -3.64
C GLY A 400 -8.02 4.38 -3.82
N GLU A 401 -6.96 4.18 -3.04
CA GLU A 401 -5.73 4.96 -3.18
C GLU A 401 -4.88 4.50 -4.36
N LEU A 402 -4.82 3.20 -4.64
CA LEU A 402 -4.11 2.64 -5.79
C LEU A 402 -4.69 3.15 -7.11
N LEU A 403 -6.02 3.12 -7.25
CA LEU A 403 -6.72 3.61 -8.44
C LEU A 403 -6.48 5.10 -8.70
N LYS A 404 -6.35 5.92 -7.65
CA LYS A 404 -5.98 7.33 -7.79
C LYS A 404 -4.60 7.50 -8.42
N GLN A 405 -3.63 6.62 -8.11
CA GLN A 405 -2.29 6.71 -8.72
C GLN A 405 -2.33 6.44 -10.23
N LEU A 406 -3.30 5.69 -10.73
CA LEU A 406 -3.45 5.44 -12.17
C LEU A 406 -3.71 6.71 -12.98
N PHE A 407 -4.22 7.77 -12.34
CA PHE A 407 -4.38 9.07 -13.00
C PHE A 407 -3.06 9.75 -13.33
N TRP A 408 -1.92 9.36 -12.76
CA TRP A 408 -0.63 9.91 -13.22
C TRP A 408 -0.29 9.49 -14.65
N GLY A 409 -0.85 8.38 -15.13
CA GLY A 409 -0.79 7.95 -16.53
C GLY A 409 -1.60 8.81 -17.51
N TYR A 410 -2.16 9.95 -17.08
CA TYR A 410 -2.98 10.82 -17.93
C TYR A 410 -2.26 11.23 -19.24
N GLY A 411 -0.95 11.49 -19.16
CA GLY A 411 -0.11 11.80 -20.32
C GLY A 411 0.07 10.62 -21.28
N LEU A 412 -0.06 9.38 -20.81
CA LEU A 412 0.13 8.16 -21.62
C LEU A 412 -1.14 7.78 -22.40
N ARG A 413 -2.33 8.27 -22.00
CA ARG A 413 -3.62 7.90 -22.60
C ARG A 413 -3.71 8.11 -24.10
N SER A 414 -3.07 9.14 -24.66
CA SER A 414 -3.05 9.36 -26.11
C SER A 414 -2.16 8.36 -26.84
N MET A 415 -1.11 7.88 -26.18
CA MET A 415 -0.17 6.93 -26.78
C MET A 415 -0.75 5.52 -26.87
N TRP A 416 -1.65 5.16 -25.95
CA TRP A 416 -2.38 3.87 -25.99
C TRP A 416 -3.42 3.79 -27.11
N LYS A 417 -3.64 4.88 -27.87
CA LYS A 417 -4.44 4.86 -29.10
C LYS A 417 -3.60 4.60 -30.35
N GLU A 418 -2.29 4.78 -30.29
CA GLU A 418 -1.38 4.60 -31.44
C GLU A 418 -0.82 3.17 -31.50
N ASP A 419 -0.76 2.47 -30.36
CA ASP A 419 -0.43 1.04 -30.32
C ASP A 419 -1.70 0.22 -30.66
N ASP A 420 -1.70 -0.44 -31.83
CA ASP A 420 -2.76 -1.20 -32.51
C ASP A 420 -3.36 -2.39 -31.72
N ALA A 421 -3.67 -2.28 -30.42
CA ALA A 421 -4.58 -3.24 -29.79
C ALA A 421 -5.96 -3.02 -30.43
N PRO A 422 -6.50 -3.99 -31.21
CA PRO A 422 -7.78 -3.79 -31.87
C PRO A 422 -8.82 -3.50 -30.80
N THR A 423 -9.71 -2.53 -31.01
CA THR A 423 -10.86 -2.29 -30.11
C THR A 423 -11.58 -3.60 -29.74
N ASP A 424 -11.55 -4.59 -30.65
CA ASP A 424 -12.04 -5.95 -30.46
C ASP A 424 -11.40 -6.72 -29.30
N PHE A 425 -10.13 -6.49 -28.98
CA PHE A 425 -9.42 -7.09 -27.84
C PHE A 425 -10.11 -6.72 -26.53
N TYR A 426 -10.23 -5.41 -26.25
CA TYR A 426 -10.87 -4.91 -25.03
C TYR A 426 -12.37 -5.24 -24.98
N ILE A 427 -13.05 -5.22 -26.12
CA ILE A 427 -14.45 -5.65 -26.23
C ILE A 427 -14.60 -7.13 -25.85
N SER A 428 -13.66 -8.00 -26.27
CA SER A 428 -13.68 -9.43 -25.93
C SER A 428 -13.52 -9.66 -24.43
N TYR A 429 -12.57 -8.97 -23.79
CA TYR A 429 -12.39 -9.01 -22.33
C TYR A 429 -13.63 -8.51 -21.61
N TYR A 430 -14.17 -7.35 -22.00
CA TYR A 430 -15.40 -6.81 -21.45
C TYR A 430 -16.56 -7.81 -21.50
N LYS A 431 -16.83 -8.38 -22.68
CA LYS A 431 -17.90 -9.37 -22.86
C LYS A 431 -17.71 -10.59 -21.97
N THR A 432 -16.48 -11.09 -21.88
CA THR A 432 -16.15 -12.25 -21.06
C THR A 432 -16.35 -11.95 -19.57
N LEU A 433 -15.77 -10.86 -19.08
CA LEU A 433 -15.87 -10.43 -17.68
C LEU A 433 -17.32 -10.16 -17.26
N LEU A 434 -18.09 -9.49 -18.11
CA LEU A 434 -19.52 -9.25 -17.87
C LEU A 434 -20.31 -10.56 -17.83
N GLN A 435 -20.02 -11.50 -18.73
CA GLN A 435 -20.70 -12.80 -18.76
C GLN A 435 -20.38 -13.62 -17.50
N THR A 436 -19.12 -13.67 -17.08
CA THR A 436 -18.72 -14.39 -15.86
C THR A 436 -19.31 -13.75 -14.61
N LEU A 437 -19.39 -12.41 -14.55
CA LEU A 437 -20.06 -11.68 -13.48
C LEU A 437 -21.55 -12.06 -13.39
N LYS A 438 -22.27 -12.04 -14.50
CA LYS A 438 -23.71 -12.41 -14.55
C LYS A 438 -23.97 -13.86 -14.14
N LYS A 439 -22.99 -14.75 -14.33
CA LYS A 439 -23.06 -16.16 -13.94
C LYS A 439 -22.52 -16.42 -12.52
N THR A 440 -22.03 -15.40 -11.82
CA THR A 440 -21.35 -15.52 -10.53
C THR A 440 -20.17 -16.51 -10.59
N ASP A 441 -19.51 -16.61 -11.76
CA ASP A 441 -18.33 -17.45 -11.96
C ASP A 441 -17.09 -16.68 -11.51
N SER A 442 -16.86 -16.69 -10.19
CA SER A 442 -15.78 -15.91 -9.54
C SER A 442 -14.39 -16.34 -10.00
N ILE A 443 -14.16 -17.65 -10.16
CA ILE A 443 -12.88 -18.23 -10.60
C ILE A 443 -12.54 -17.79 -12.03
N ARG A 444 -13.51 -17.87 -12.95
CA ARG A 444 -13.25 -17.47 -14.34
C ARG A 444 -13.14 -15.96 -14.49
N PHE A 445 -13.93 -15.20 -13.72
CA PHE A 445 -13.81 -13.74 -13.67
C PHE A 445 -12.41 -13.34 -13.20
N SER A 446 -11.94 -13.91 -12.09
CA SER A 446 -10.66 -13.55 -11.48
C SER A 446 -9.47 -13.86 -12.38
N ARG A 447 -9.46 -15.06 -12.99
CA ARG A 447 -8.42 -15.44 -13.96
C ARG A 447 -8.39 -14.50 -15.16
N LYS A 448 -9.56 -14.14 -15.72
CA LYS A 448 -9.61 -13.25 -16.88
C LYS A 448 -9.21 -11.82 -16.56
N LEU A 449 -9.50 -11.35 -15.35
CA LEU A 449 -9.04 -10.05 -14.89
C LEU A 449 -7.52 -10.03 -14.69
N GLU A 450 -6.95 -11.08 -14.07
CA GLU A 450 -5.50 -11.23 -13.90
C GLU A 450 -4.75 -11.22 -15.24
N GLU A 451 -5.20 -12.01 -16.23
CA GLU A 451 -4.64 -12.02 -17.58
C GLU A 451 -4.61 -10.61 -18.20
N LEU A 452 -5.71 -9.86 -18.08
CA LEU A 452 -5.79 -8.49 -18.57
C LEU A 452 -4.84 -7.55 -17.81
N MET A 453 -4.78 -7.66 -16.49
CA MET A 453 -3.93 -6.81 -15.65
C MET A 453 -2.45 -7.05 -15.88
N VAL A 454 -2.03 -8.29 -16.12
CA VAL A 454 -0.65 -8.62 -16.50
C VAL A 454 -0.31 -8.02 -17.87
N HIS A 455 -1.21 -8.13 -18.86
CA HIS A 455 -1.02 -7.51 -20.17
C HIS A 455 -0.86 -5.98 -20.08
N GLU A 456 -1.76 -5.31 -19.35
CA GLU A 456 -1.72 -3.85 -19.13
C GLU A 456 -0.43 -3.42 -18.42
N PHE A 457 0.04 -4.23 -17.46
CA PHE A 457 1.26 -3.94 -16.74
C PHE A 457 2.49 -4.06 -17.65
N HIS A 458 2.62 -5.13 -18.43
CA HIS A 458 3.70 -5.27 -19.43
C HIS A 458 3.73 -4.12 -20.43
N LEU A 459 2.56 -3.74 -20.98
CA LEU A 459 2.45 -2.63 -21.93
C LEU A 459 2.90 -1.31 -21.28
N THR A 460 2.48 -1.06 -20.05
CA THR A 460 2.85 0.14 -19.29
C THR A 460 4.36 0.22 -19.06
N ILE A 461 4.99 -0.87 -18.57
CA ILE A 461 6.43 -0.91 -18.33
C ILE A 461 7.19 -0.68 -19.65
N THR A 462 6.84 -1.41 -20.70
CA THR A 462 7.45 -1.25 -22.03
C THR A 462 7.41 0.19 -22.51
N LYS A 463 6.27 0.87 -22.34
CA LYS A 463 6.12 2.27 -22.75
C LYS A 463 6.96 3.23 -21.92
N LEU A 464 6.99 3.05 -20.60
CA LEU A 464 7.80 3.88 -19.71
C LEU A 464 9.29 3.78 -20.07
N VAL A 465 9.77 2.57 -20.37
CA VAL A 465 11.15 2.35 -20.82
C VAL A 465 11.44 3.04 -22.14
N GLN A 466 10.55 2.91 -23.14
CA GLN A 466 10.68 3.62 -24.43
C GLN A 466 10.73 5.14 -24.27
N LEU A 467 10.07 5.67 -23.24
CA LEU A 467 10.08 7.10 -22.87
C LEU A 467 11.30 7.50 -22.01
N GLY A 468 12.27 6.60 -21.84
CA GLY A 468 13.50 6.82 -21.08
C GLY A 468 13.34 6.71 -19.56
N ILE A 469 12.24 6.13 -19.06
CA ILE A 469 12.01 5.84 -17.64
C ILE A 469 12.41 4.39 -17.36
N VAL A 470 13.71 4.12 -17.46
CA VAL A 470 14.31 2.78 -17.33
C VAL A 470 14.16 2.20 -15.92
N GLU A 471 13.95 3.05 -14.91
CA GLU A 471 13.70 2.62 -13.54
C GLU A 471 12.45 1.73 -13.41
N ALA A 472 11.54 1.78 -14.40
CA ALA A 472 10.37 0.92 -14.47
C ALA A 472 10.72 -0.57 -14.70
N GLU A 473 11.87 -0.88 -15.31
CA GLU A 473 12.32 -2.28 -15.52
C GLU A 473 12.59 -3.02 -14.21
N GLY A 474 12.89 -2.28 -13.14
CA GLY A 474 13.09 -2.86 -11.81
C GLY A 474 11.81 -3.38 -11.16
N LEU A 475 10.64 -3.10 -11.73
CA LEU A 475 9.37 -3.65 -11.24
C LEU A 475 9.16 -5.04 -11.82
N LEU A 476 9.24 -6.06 -10.96
CA LEU A 476 9.01 -7.45 -11.36
C LEU A 476 7.64 -7.63 -12.00
N ILE A 477 7.64 -8.25 -13.18
CA ILE A 477 6.44 -8.54 -13.95
C ILE A 477 6.00 -9.98 -13.66
N PRO A 478 4.75 -10.23 -13.24
CA PRO A 478 4.28 -11.58 -12.98
C PRO A 478 4.23 -12.42 -14.26
N ASP A 479 4.75 -13.65 -14.21
CA ASP A 479 4.49 -14.67 -15.23
C ASP A 479 3.04 -15.16 -15.12
N LEU A 480 2.38 -15.43 -16.26
CA LEU A 480 0.99 -15.95 -16.33
C LEU A 480 0.88 -17.47 -16.24
#